data_AF-A0A5M3MNY9-F1
#
_entry.id   AF-A0A5M3MNY9-F1
#
_cell.length_a   1.000
_cell.length_b   1.000
_cell.length_c   1.000
_cell.angle_alpha   90.00
_cell.angle_beta   90.00
_cell.angle_gamma   90.00
#
_symmetry.space_group_name_H-M   'P 1'
#
loop_
_entity.id
_entity.type
_entity.pdbx_description
1 polymer ?
#
loop_
_entity_poly.entity_id
_entity_poly.type
_entity_poly.pdbx_seq_one_letter_code
_entity_poly.pdbx_strand_id
1 'polypeptide(L)'
;MGKTKTHCLISGCTPESASELQQYDEYFDWKYGEELDEEWVELDDTDDAQLGPLVLQAIRELAKDEEGIDNVTVIGDFVKAKERLIEVTTPRGEALETPDSAITLRDNCSCNGPVDWIYGLVRPPVMKDDFDNYSVSVGLLVMVQDFALPILHLATRGRVTPQRLWRLAMHQGHSDMTGAGWKGLDDIDYGENDKEMRAQSDITYIPHMRCKEVKALEGLGDVQMIKDAIVHRGGYWMWMRADRFPLDVVCDQSALSFTSLDVPLSSSNTPAIAKLPLELLHIIARECSLTSLLSLASTSRTTRSMLMGSEPNRNALATAWIMWSAPWFAPATSDTEPRYEMDKVQDAWAYLQRCRANASMRNRARIWKIAEQIEVVAEQSGV
;
A
#
# COMPACT_ATOMS: atom_id res chain seq x y z
N MET A 1 -26.10 8.41 -14.36
CA MET A 1 -24.92 7.52 -14.49
C MET A 1 -24.41 7.26 -13.08
N GLY A 2 -24.18 6.00 -12.71
CA GLY A 2 -23.61 5.67 -11.40
C GLY A 2 -22.19 6.23 -11.28
N LYS A 3 -21.76 6.59 -10.06
CA LYS A 3 -20.38 7.03 -9.81
C LYS A 3 -19.43 5.86 -10.10
N THR A 4 -18.52 6.02 -11.06
CA THR A 4 -17.48 5.02 -11.35
C THR A 4 -16.19 5.51 -10.70
N LYS A 5 -15.90 5.10 -9.46
CA LYS A 5 -14.62 5.45 -8.85
C LYS A 5 -13.50 4.81 -9.67
N THR A 6 -12.53 5.61 -10.11
CA THR A 6 -11.42 5.12 -10.93
C THR A 6 -10.31 4.60 -10.03
N HIS A 7 -10.02 3.30 -10.10
CA HIS A 7 -9.00 2.68 -9.27
C HIS A 7 -7.64 2.65 -9.96
N CYS A 8 -6.57 2.90 -9.21
CA CYS A 8 -5.22 2.69 -9.73
C CYS A 8 -4.96 1.18 -9.91
N LEU A 9 -4.49 0.77 -11.09
CA LEU A 9 -4.43 -0.65 -11.48
C LEU A 9 -3.57 -1.53 -10.55
N ILE A 10 -2.53 -0.95 -9.92
CA ILE A 10 -1.59 -1.71 -9.08
C ILE A 10 -1.99 -1.64 -7.60
N SER A 11 -2.29 -0.45 -7.07
CA SER A 11 -2.58 -0.30 -5.64
C SER A 11 -4.03 -0.63 -5.27
N GLY A 12 -4.95 -0.62 -6.26
CA GLY A 12 -6.38 -0.73 -6.04
C GLY A 12 -6.98 0.46 -5.28
N CYS A 13 -6.16 1.45 -4.92
CA CYS A 13 -6.58 2.61 -4.16
C CYS A 13 -7.03 3.75 -5.07
N THR A 14 -8.00 4.51 -4.58
CA THR A 14 -8.37 5.83 -5.09
C THR A 14 -7.65 6.89 -4.25
N PRO A 15 -6.82 7.77 -4.84
CA PRO A 15 -6.18 8.85 -4.08
C PRO A 15 -7.18 9.87 -3.53
N GLU A 16 -8.42 9.89 -4.07
CA GLU A 16 -9.57 10.64 -3.54
C GLU A 16 -9.73 10.47 -2.01
N SER A 17 -9.51 9.27 -1.50
CA SER A 17 -9.77 8.92 -0.09
C SER A 17 -8.93 9.73 0.90
N ALA A 18 -7.72 10.17 0.50
CA ALA A 18 -6.89 11.04 1.34
C ALA A 18 -7.40 12.50 1.35
N SER A 19 -7.88 13.00 0.22
CA SER A 19 -8.50 14.32 0.13
C SER A 19 -9.86 14.37 0.83
N GLU A 20 -10.63 13.28 0.76
CA GLU A 20 -11.92 13.13 1.43
C GLU A 20 -11.78 13.15 2.96
N LEU A 21 -10.67 12.66 3.54
CA LEU A 21 -10.43 12.81 4.98
C LEU A 21 -10.40 14.27 5.44
N GLN A 22 -10.01 15.21 4.59
CA GLN A 22 -10.04 16.64 4.94
C GLN A 22 -11.47 17.17 5.06
N GLN A 23 -12.42 16.55 4.37
CA GLN A 23 -13.84 16.88 4.35
C GLN A 23 -14.66 15.97 5.27
N TYR A 24 -13.99 15.18 6.10
CA TYR A 24 -14.65 14.19 6.96
C TYR A 24 -15.62 14.84 7.93
N ASP A 25 -15.32 16.05 8.43
CA ASP A 25 -16.19 16.79 9.33
C ASP A 25 -17.50 17.21 8.65
N GLU A 26 -17.42 17.79 7.45
CA GLU A 26 -18.60 18.19 6.65
C GLU A 26 -19.52 17.01 6.34
N TYR A 27 -18.95 15.84 6.03
CA TYR A 27 -19.72 14.64 5.75
C TYR A 27 -20.29 13.98 6.99
N PHE A 28 -19.57 14.02 8.12
CA PHE A 28 -20.07 13.45 9.37
C PHE A 28 -21.41 14.08 9.73
N ASP A 29 -21.50 15.40 9.63
CA ASP A 29 -22.73 16.15 9.89
C ASP A 29 -23.87 15.77 8.92
N TRP A 30 -23.55 15.53 7.64
CA TRP A 30 -24.55 15.13 6.64
C TRP A 30 -25.08 13.71 6.86
N LYS A 31 -24.19 12.72 7.01
CA LYS A 31 -24.58 11.29 7.08
C LYS A 31 -25.27 10.93 8.40
N TYR A 32 -24.85 11.57 9.50
CA TYR A 32 -25.49 11.35 10.80
C TYR A 32 -26.95 11.81 10.81
N GLY A 33 -27.31 12.78 9.95
CA GLY A 33 -28.69 13.21 9.74
C GLY A 33 -29.55 12.18 8.99
N GLU A 34 -28.99 11.41 8.05
CA GLU A 34 -29.75 10.44 7.25
C GLU A 34 -29.84 9.03 7.89
N GLU A 35 -28.80 8.55 8.59
CA GLU A 35 -28.83 7.22 9.25
C GLU A 35 -29.86 7.13 10.40
N LEU A 36 -30.36 8.27 10.92
CA LEU A 36 -31.36 8.32 11.99
C LEU A 36 -32.80 8.10 11.51
N ASP A 37 -33.08 8.17 10.21
CA ASP A 37 -34.45 8.12 9.68
C ASP A 37 -35.00 6.70 9.47
N GLU A 38 -34.16 5.65 9.39
CA GLU A 38 -34.63 4.30 8.99
C GLU A 38 -34.92 3.32 10.14
N GLU A 39 -34.44 3.54 11.37
CA GLU A 39 -34.79 2.68 12.50
C GLU A 39 -34.75 3.45 13.84
N TRP A 40 -35.90 3.96 14.25
CA TRP A 40 -36.15 4.71 15.49
C TRP A 40 -35.67 3.97 16.74
N VAL A 41 -34.40 4.14 17.11
CA VAL A 41 -33.98 4.14 18.50
C VAL A 41 -34.09 5.59 18.94
N GLU A 42 -34.96 5.87 19.91
CA GLU A 42 -35.00 7.14 20.65
C GLU A 42 -33.64 7.34 21.35
N LEU A 43 -32.64 7.78 20.59
CA LEU A 43 -31.38 8.25 21.11
C LEU A 43 -31.64 9.66 21.60
N ASP A 44 -31.42 9.84 22.90
CA ASP A 44 -31.50 11.10 23.63
C ASP A 44 -30.91 12.25 22.77
N ASP A 45 -31.74 13.22 22.39
CA ASP A 45 -31.47 14.37 21.49
C ASP A 45 -30.33 15.30 21.97
N THR A 46 -29.55 14.87 22.95
CA THR A 46 -28.56 15.67 23.67
C THR A 46 -27.11 15.25 23.45
N ASP A 47 -26.86 14.13 22.75
CA ASP A 47 -25.49 13.66 22.51
C ASP A 47 -24.93 14.28 21.23
N ASP A 48 -24.40 15.51 21.35
CA ASP A 48 -23.81 16.33 20.28
C ASP A 48 -23.23 15.46 19.15
N ALA A 49 -23.84 15.54 17.97
CA ALA A 49 -23.47 14.74 16.79
C ALA A 49 -22.09 15.12 16.21
N GLN A 50 -21.25 15.84 16.95
CA GLN A 50 -19.95 16.28 16.50
C GLN A 50 -18.86 15.31 16.94
N LEU A 51 -17.83 15.18 16.08
CA LEU A 51 -16.59 14.52 16.44
C LEU A 51 -15.88 15.33 17.53
N GLY A 52 -15.24 14.62 18.46
CA GLY A 52 -14.42 15.27 19.47
C GLY A 52 -13.20 15.97 18.87
N PRO A 53 -12.65 16.98 19.56
CA PRO A 53 -11.55 17.80 19.05
C PRO A 53 -10.26 17.00 18.80
N LEU A 54 -9.97 15.96 19.59
CA LEU A 54 -8.76 15.14 19.40
C LEU A 54 -8.88 14.28 18.14
N VAL A 55 -10.07 13.72 17.88
CA VAL A 55 -10.34 12.96 16.65
C VAL A 55 -10.23 13.85 15.42
N LEU A 56 -10.83 15.05 15.44
CA LEU A 56 -10.71 16.02 14.34
C LEU A 56 -9.25 16.41 14.10
N GLN A 57 -8.47 16.63 15.15
CA GLN A 57 -7.04 16.89 15.03
C GLN A 57 -6.30 15.72 14.37
N ALA A 58 -6.52 14.48 14.85
CA ALA A 58 -5.89 13.29 14.31
C ALA A 58 -6.18 13.08 12.82
N ILE A 59 -7.44 13.24 12.40
CA ILE A 59 -7.85 13.14 10.99
C ILE A 59 -7.15 14.20 10.14
N ARG A 60 -7.13 15.47 10.60
CA ARG A 60 -6.47 16.56 9.89
C ARG A 60 -4.97 16.37 9.77
N GLU A 61 -4.31 15.82 10.79
CA GLU A 61 -2.89 15.49 10.73
C GLU A 61 -2.63 14.34 9.74
N LEU A 62 -3.41 13.26 9.79
CA LEU A 62 -3.30 12.15 8.84
C LEU A 62 -3.50 12.59 7.39
N ALA A 63 -4.44 13.52 7.15
CA ALA A 63 -4.71 14.03 5.81
C ALA A 63 -3.62 14.99 5.28
N LYS A 64 -2.79 15.56 6.17
CA LYS A 64 -1.63 16.39 5.78
C LYS A 64 -0.37 15.56 5.55
N ASP A 65 -0.23 14.44 6.27
CA ASP A 65 0.95 13.59 6.20
C ASP A 65 1.11 12.90 4.82
N GLU A 66 0.07 12.81 3.99
CA GLU A 66 0.04 12.07 2.71
C GLU A 66 0.41 12.90 1.46
N GLU A 67 1.46 13.73 1.54
CA GLU A 67 1.99 14.43 0.35
C GLU A 67 2.44 13.43 -0.75
N GLY A 68 1.86 13.59 -1.95
CA GLY A 68 2.19 12.86 -3.17
C GLY A 68 1.42 11.55 -3.40
N ILE A 69 0.36 11.27 -2.65
CA ILE A 69 -0.54 10.14 -2.93
C ILE A 69 -1.31 10.29 -4.25
N ASP A 70 -1.51 11.54 -4.65
CA ASP A 70 -2.17 12.03 -5.87
C ASP A 70 -1.24 12.03 -7.09
N ASN A 71 0.06 11.80 -6.90
CA ASN A 71 1.01 11.64 -7.99
C ASN A 71 0.80 10.29 -8.68
N VAL A 72 0.42 10.37 -9.95
CA VAL A 72 0.14 9.22 -10.79
C VAL A 72 0.89 9.27 -12.11
N THR A 73 1.13 8.09 -12.65
CA THR A 73 1.70 7.88 -13.97
C THR A 73 0.59 7.40 -14.88
N VAL A 74 0.39 8.12 -15.99
CA VAL A 74 -0.55 7.72 -17.05
C VAL A 74 0.20 6.91 -18.10
N ILE A 75 -0.36 5.78 -18.50
CA ILE A 75 0.24 4.84 -19.45
C ILE A 75 -0.73 4.66 -20.62
N GLY A 76 -0.26 4.78 -21.85
CA GLY A 76 -1.06 4.45 -23.03
C GLY A 76 -0.65 5.15 -24.33
N ASP A 77 -1.54 5.07 -25.32
CA ASP A 77 -1.40 5.75 -26.61
C ASP A 77 -2.07 7.14 -26.55
N PHE A 78 -1.28 8.15 -26.20
CA PHE A 78 -1.77 9.53 -26.07
C PHE A 78 -2.20 10.15 -27.40
N VAL A 79 -1.65 9.68 -28.53
CA VAL A 79 -2.01 10.23 -29.85
C VAL A 79 -3.43 9.80 -30.19
N LYS A 80 -3.70 8.49 -30.14
CA LYS A 80 -5.06 7.97 -30.38
C LYS A 80 -6.05 8.44 -29.31
N ALA A 81 -5.64 8.52 -28.05
CA ALA A 81 -6.51 9.02 -26.99
C ALA A 81 -6.97 10.47 -27.25
N LYS A 82 -6.08 11.33 -27.77
CA LYS A 82 -6.44 12.72 -28.11
C LYS A 82 -7.40 12.79 -29.31
N GLU A 83 -7.21 11.94 -30.31
CA GLU A 83 -8.12 11.87 -31.47
C GLU A 83 -9.54 11.43 -31.08
N ARG A 84 -9.67 10.68 -29.98
CA ARG A 84 -10.91 10.09 -29.49
C ARG A 84 -11.53 10.79 -28.28
N LEU A 85 -11.22 12.05 -28.03
CA LEU A 85 -11.79 12.85 -26.92
C LEU A 85 -13.34 12.80 -26.83
N ILE A 86 -14.03 12.47 -27.93
CA ILE A 86 -15.51 12.36 -28.00
C ILE A 86 -15.99 10.89 -27.95
N GLU A 87 -15.16 9.92 -28.37
CA GLU A 87 -15.51 8.49 -28.41
C GLU A 87 -15.00 7.78 -27.16
N VAL A 88 -15.93 7.43 -26.27
CA VAL A 88 -15.58 6.96 -24.93
C VAL A 88 -15.05 5.51 -24.87
N THR A 89 -15.02 4.81 -26.02
CA THR A 89 -14.66 3.38 -26.09
C THR A 89 -13.79 3.08 -27.31
N THR A 90 -12.76 2.28 -27.11
CA THR A 90 -11.98 1.67 -28.20
C THR A 90 -12.18 0.15 -28.15
N PRO A 91 -12.67 -0.49 -29.23
CA PRO A 91 -12.83 -1.94 -29.26
C PRO A 91 -11.54 -2.66 -28.86
N ARG A 92 -11.65 -3.68 -28.00
CA ARG A 92 -10.50 -4.45 -27.49
C ARG A 92 -9.51 -4.87 -28.58
N GLY A 93 -10.00 -5.38 -29.71
CA GLY A 93 -9.14 -5.82 -30.83
C GLY A 93 -8.26 -4.69 -31.36
N GLU A 94 -8.83 -3.49 -31.52
CA GLU A 94 -8.11 -2.31 -32.00
C GLU A 94 -7.09 -1.80 -30.96
N ALA A 95 -7.44 -1.82 -29.68
CA ALA A 95 -6.51 -1.45 -28.61
C ALA A 95 -5.27 -2.36 -28.61
N LEU A 96 -5.47 -3.67 -28.76
CA LEU A 96 -4.40 -4.67 -28.78
C LEU A 96 -3.49 -4.60 -30.03
N GLU A 97 -3.95 -3.99 -31.12
CA GLU A 97 -3.12 -3.72 -32.31
C GLU A 97 -2.15 -2.53 -32.11
N THR A 98 -2.23 -1.82 -30.98
CA THR A 98 -1.35 -0.70 -30.69
C THR A 98 0.10 -1.19 -30.51
N PRO A 99 1.06 -0.68 -31.31
CA PRO A 99 2.45 -1.10 -31.21
C PRO A 99 3.08 -0.61 -29.90
N ASP A 100 4.02 -1.37 -29.34
CA ASP A 100 4.69 -1.01 -28.08
C ASP A 100 5.35 0.37 -28.12
N SER A 101 5.85 0.78 -29.29
CA SER A 101 6.45 2.10 -29.50
C SER A 101 5.47 3.27 -29.36
N ALA A 102 4.16 3.02 -29.46
CA ALA A 102 3.12 4.03 -29.25
C ALA A 102 2.65 4.10 -27.79
N ILE A 103 2.92 3.06 -26.98
CA ILE A 103 2.57 3.02 -25.57
C ILE A 103 3.65 3.77 -24.79
N THR A 104 3.29 4.97 -24.34
CA THR A 104 4.22 5.86 -23.62
C THR A 104 3.75 6.10 -22.19
N LEU A 105 4.63 6.67 -21.36
CA LEU A 105 4.36 7.03 -19.98
C LEU A 105 4.39 8.55 -19.81
N ARG A 106 3.53 9.06 -18.91
CA ARG A 106 3.55 10.43 -18.43
C ARG A 106 3.52 10.41 -16.91
N ASP A 107 4.66 10.72 -16.31
CA ASP A 107 4.87 10.68 -14.86
C ASP A 107 4.45 12.02 -14.22
N ASN A 108 4.31 12.03 -12.88
CA ASN A 108 3.96 13.21 -12.08
C ASN A 108 2.68 13.92 -12.56
N CYS A 109 1.73 13.15 -13.09
CA CYS A 109 0.40 13.65 -13.33
C CYS A 109 -0.36 13.74 -12.00
N SER A 110 -1.38 14.59 -11.92
CA SER A 110 -2.14 14.81 -10.69
C SER A 110 -3.64 14.88 -10.97
N CYS A 111 -4.46 14.52 -9.99
CA CYS A 111 -5.90 14.75 -10.04
C CYS A 111 -6.24 15.90 -9.10
N ASN A 112 -6.91 16.93 -9.59
CA ASN A 112 -7.18 18.13 -8.80
C ASN A 112 -8.51 18.02 -8.08
N GLY A 113 -8.54 17.13 -7.09
CA GLY A 113 -9.65 16.99 -6.16
C GLY A 113 -10.64 15.87 -6.51
N PRO A 114 -11.68 15.70 -5.69
CA PRO A 114 -12.55 14.52 -5.69
C PRO A 114 -13.36 14.37 -6.99
N VAL A 115 -13.78 15.49 -7.60
CA VAL A 115 -14.56 15.46 -8.84
C VAL A 115 -13.77 14.85 -10.00
N ASP A 116 -12.50 15.23 -10.14
CA ASP A 116 -11.64 14.71 -11.20
C ASP A 116 -11.46 13.18 -11.07
N TRP A 117 -11.38 12.66 -9.83
CA TRP A 117 -11.30 11.21 -9.56
C TRP A 117 -12.55 10.42 -9.94
N ILE A 118 -13.73 10.98 -9.64
CA ILE A 118 -15.02 10.36 -9.96
C ILE A 118 -15.17 10.14 -11.47
N TYR A 119 -14.56 11.00 -12.28
CA TYR A 119 -14.60 10.89 -13.74
C TYR A 119 -13.33 10.24 -14.34
N GLY A 120 -12.32 9.97 -13.52
CA GLY A 120 -11.01 9.47 -13.97
C GLY A 120 -10.32 10.47 -14.87
N LEU A 121 -10.28 11.74 -14.47
CA LEU A 121 -9.59 12.83 -15.15
C LEU A 121 -8.27 13.10 -14.45
N VAL A 122 -7.17 12.96 -15.18
CA VAL A 122 -5.81 13.16 -14.68
C VAL A 122 -5.17 14.32 -15.44
N ARG A 123 -4.59 15.29 -14.73
CA ARG A 123 -3.90 16.43 -15.33
C ARG A 123 -2.42 16.13 -15.59
N PRO A 124 -1.89 16.55 -16.75
CA PRO A 124 -0.47 16.45 -17.04
C PRO A 124 0.36 17.35 -16.11
N PRO A 125 1.66 17.03 -15.91
CA PRO A 125 2.55 17.82 -15.06
C PRO A 125 2.77 19.25 -15.57
N VAL A 126 2.69 19.46 -16.90
CA VAL A 126 2.84 20.77 -17.54
C VAL A 126 1.62 21.00 -18.41
N MET A 127 0.75 21.91 -18.01
CA MET A 127 -0.37 22.33 -18.84
C MET A 127 0.15 23.11 -20.04
N LYS A 128 -0.21 22.65 -21.25
CA LYS A 128 0.02 23.39 -22.48
C LYS A 128 -1.25 24.09 -22.94
N ASP A 129 -2.41 23.45 -22.76
CA ASP A 129 -3.74 24.01 -23.02
C ASP A 129 -4.71 23.75 -21.85
N ASP A 130 -5.75 24.59 -21.69
CA ASP A 130 -6.74 24.54 -20.57
C ASP A 130 -7.63 23.28 -20.55
N PHE A 131 -7.56 22.41 -21.58
CA PHE A 131 -8.41 21.23 -21.74
C PHE A 131 -7.63 19.90 -21.79
N ASP A 132 -6.35 19.89 -21.42
CA ASP A 132 -5.47 18.71 -21.56
C ASP A 132 -5.65 17.63 -20.45
N ASN A 133 -6.85 17.41 -19.92
CA ASN A 133 -7.08 16.32 -18.97
C ASN A 133 -7.06 14.96 -19.70
N TYR A 134 -6.33 14.00 -19.15
CA TYR A 134 -6.35 12.61 -19.58
C TYR A 134 -7.54 11.89 -18.96
N SER A 135 -8.39 11.28 -19.79
CA SER A 135 -9.39 10.32 -19.31
C SER A 135 -8.72 8.95 -19.16
N VAL A 136 -8.66 8.44 -17.93
CA VAL A 136 -7.97 7.18 -17.56
C VAL A 136 -8.89 6.13 -16.95
N SER A 137 -10.18 6.46 -16.80
CA SER A 137 -11.20 5.53 -16.31
C SER A 137 -11.58 4.48 -17.35
N VAL A 138 -11.48 4.84 -18.63
CA VAL A 138 -11.91 4.04 -19.77
C VAL A 138 -11.06 4.41 -20.99
N GLY A 139 -10.92 3.46 -21.92
CA GLY A 139 -10.29 3.72 -23.21
C GLY A 139 -8.81 3.32 -23.26
N LEU A 140 -7.98 4.16 -23.88
CA LEU A 140 -6.59 3.83 -24.24
C LEU A 140 -5.56 4.30 -23.22
N LEU A 141 -5.98 4.97 -22.15
CA LEU A 141 -5.09 5.42 -21.09
C LEU A 141 -5.50 4.72 -19.79
N VAL A 142 -4.50 4.27 -19.04
CA VAL A 142 -4.67 3.75 -17.69
C VAL A 142 -3.76 4.53 -16.74
N MET A 143 -4.03 4.44 -15.45
CA MET A 143 -3.22 5.11 -14.43
C MET A 143 -2.74 4.16 -13.34
N VAL A 144 -1.59 4.51 -12.77
CA VAL A 144 -1.00 3.86 -11.60
C VAL A 144 -0.43 4.93 -10.68
N GLN A 145 -0.39 4.67 -9.36
CA GLN A 145 0.32 5.57 -8.45
C GLN A 145 1.83 5.46 -8.68
N ASP A 146 2.53 6.59 -8.68
CA ASP A 146 3.96 6.64 -9.01
C ASP A 146 4.78 5.72 -8.10
N PHE A 147 4.49 5.72 -6.80
CA PHE A 147 5.18 4.88 -5.82
C PHE A 147 4.97 3.37 -6.03
N ALA A 148 3.94 2.97 -6.78
CA ALA A 148 3.64 1.56 -7.02
C ALA A 148 4.50 0.97 -8.16
N LEU A 149 5.00 1.81 -9.07
CA LEU A 149 5.83 1.37 -10.20
C LEU A 149 7.16 0.73 -9.75
N PRO A 150 7.93 1.33 -8.82
CA PRO A 150 9.12 0.66 -8.28
C PRO A 150 8.81 -0.68 -7.61
N ILE A 151 7.66 -0.78 -6.93
CA ILE A 151 7.24 -2.03 -6.27
C ILE A 151 6.94 -3.11 -7.31
N LEU A 152 6.20 -2.77 -8.36
CA LEU A 152 5.90 -3.67 -9.48
C LEU A 152 7.20 -4.19 -10.12
N HIS A 153 8.15 -3.29 -10.38
CA HIS A 153 9.45 -3.66 -10.93
C HIS A 153 10.20 -4.64 -10.03
N LEU A 154 10.33 -4.34 -8.73
CA LEU A 154 11.08 -5.18 -7.80
C LEU A 154 10.42 -6.55 -7.59
N ALA A 155 9.10 -6.58 -7.42
CA ALA A 155 8.34 -7.81 -7.19
C ALA A 155 8.43 -8.77 -8.38
N THR A 156 8.30 -8.22 -9.59
CA THR A 156 8.32 -9.02 -10.83
C THR A 156 9.71 -9.12 -11.45
N ARG A 157 10.74 -8.54 -10.83
CA ARG A 157 12.10 -8.39 -11.37
C ARG A 157 12.10 -7.82 -12.80
N GLY A 158 11.28 -6.80 -13.03
CA GLY A 158 11.10 -6.14 -14.32
C GLY A 158 10.36 -6.95 -15.38
N ARG A 159 9.81 -8.14 -15.05
CA ARG A 159 9.03 -8.94 -16.01
C ARG A 159 7.72 -8.27 -16.37
N VAL A 160 7.12 -7.51 -15.46
CA VAL A 160 5.93 -6.68 -15.76
C VAL A 160 6.37 -5.23 -15.92
N THR A 161 6.51 -4.80 -17.17
CA THR A 161 6.74 -3.39 -17.52
C THR A 161 5.41 -2.62 -17.53
N PRO A 162 5.43 -1.28 -17.45
CA PRO A 162 4.22 -0.46 -17.62
C PRO A 162 3.46 -0.75 -18.92
N GLN A 163 4.17 -0.99 -20.03
CA GLN A 163 3.57 -1.35 -21.31
C GLN A 163 2.90 -2.72 -21.27
N ARG A 164 3.53 -3.71 -20.62
CA ARG A 164 2.95 -5.05 -20.43
C ARG A 164 1.71 -4.99 -19.54
N LEU A 165 1.75 -4.18 -18.48
CA LEU A 165 0.59 -3.91 -17.63
C LEU A 165 -0.56 -3.28 -18.43
N TRP A 166 -0.27 -2.27 -19.26
CA TRP A 166 -1.27 -1.66 -20.13
C TRP A 166 -1.89 -2.68 -21.09
N ARG A 167 -1.07 -3.52 -21.74
CA ARG A 167 -1.57 -4.59 -22.61
C ARG A 167 -2.47 -5.56 -21.87
N LEU A 168 -2.13 -5.93 -20.63
CA LEU A 168 -2.97 -6.80 -19.83
C LEU A 168 -4.32 -6.13 -19.55
N ALA A 169 -4.32 -4.85 -19.17
CA ALA A 169 -5.55 -4.10 -18.95
C ALA A 169 -6.44 -4.05 -20.21
N MET A 170 -5.84 -3.76 -21.37
CA MET A 170 -6.56 -3.78 -22.66
C MET A 170 -7.07 -5.18 -23.00
N HIS A 171 -6.26 -6.21 -22.73
CA HIS A 171 -6.65 -7.60 -22.93
C HIS A 171 -7.84 -7.99 -22.03
N GLN A 172 -7.96 -7.42 -20.84
CA GLN A 172 -9.11 -7.62 -19.95
C GLN A 172 -10.28 -6.66 -20.25
N GLY A 173 -10.25 -5.93 -21.37
CA GLY A 173 -11.38 -5.11 -21.82
C GLY A 173 -11.51 -3.75 -21.14
N HIS A 174 -10.42 -3.19 -20.60
CA HIS A 174 -10.43 -1.81 -20.07
C HIS A 174 -10.72 -0.75 -21.16
N SER A 175 -10.54 -1.09 -22.45
CA SER A 175 -10.72 -0.14 -23.54
C SER A 175 -12.17 0.08 -23.98
N ASP A 176 -13.10 -0.84 -23.75
CA ASP A 176 -14.41 -0.85 -24.44
C ASP A 176 -15.65 -0.65 -23.54
N MET A 177 -15.50 -0.20 -22.29
CA MET A 177 -16.56 0.00 -21.26
C MET A 177 -17.41 -1.25 -20.91
N THR A 178 -17.39 -2.29 -21.74
CA THR A 178 -18.17 -3.50 -21.54
C THR A 178 -17.54 -4.43 -20.51
N GLY A 179 -16.25 -4.26 -20.23
CA GLY A 179 -15.50 -4.98 -19.21
C GLY A 179 -15.74 -4.48 -17.79
N ALA A 180 -15.32 -5.29 -16.82
CA ALA A 180 -15.28 -4.94 -15.40
C ALA A 180 -14.19 -3.89 -15.05
N GLY A 181 -13.58 -3.23 -16.04
CA GLY A 181 -12.34 -2.45 -15.91
C GLY A 181 -12.37 -1.27 -14.94
N TRP A 182 -13.55 -0.90 -14.42
CA TRP A 182 -13.65 0.03 -13.31
C TRP A 182 -13.30 -0.59 -11.94
N LYS A 183 -13.21 -1.91 -11.84
CA LYS A 183 -12.89 -2.66 -10.60
C LYS A 183 -11.43 -3.13 -10.53
N GLY A 184 -10.56 -2.61 -11.40
CA GLY A 184 -9.19 -3.08 -11.54
C GLY A 184 -9.09 -4.29 -12.46
N LEU A 185 -8.00 -5.05 -12.31
CA LEU A 185 -7.71 -6.22 -13.13
C LEU A 185 -8.47 -7.45 -12.64
N ASP A 186 -8.99 -8.24 -13.58
CA ASP A 186 -9.62 -9.52 -13.27
C ASP A 186 -8.60 -10.51 -12.68
N ASP A 187 -9.08 -11.36 -11.77
CA ASP A 187 -8.31 -12.40 -11.05
C ASP A 187 -7.17 -11.88 -10.14
N ILE A 188 -7.20 -10.60 -9.79
CA ILE A 188 -6.30 -10.00 -8.81
C ILE A 188 -7.05 -9.78 -7.49
N ASP A 189 -6.48 -10.30 -6.39
CA ASP A 189 -6.93 -9.99 -5.02
C ASP A 189 -6.25 -8.70 -4.54
N TYR A 190 -6.99 -7.59 -4.55
CA TYR A 190 -6.54 -6.30 -4.01
C TYR A 190 -6.63 -6.25 -2.47
N GLY A 191 -6.95 -7.38 -1.82
CA GLY A 191 -6.97 -7.57 -0.38
C GLY A 191 -8.20 -6.94 0.27
N GLU A 192 -7.99 -6.24 1.38
CA GLU A 192 -9.07 -5.57 2.12
C GLU A 192 -9.80 -4.51 1.26
N ASN A 193 -9.15 -3.95 0.23
CA ASN A 193 -9.76 -3.02 -0.72
C ASN A 193 -10.87 -3.65 -1.57
N ASP A 194 -10.76 -4.91 -1.99
CA ASP A 194 -11.73 -5.52 -2.92
C ASP A 194 -13.14 -5.57 -2.32
N LYS A 195 -13.23 -5.70 -1.00
CA LYS A 195 -14.49 -5.68 -0.28
C LYS A 195 -15.12 -4.29 -0.31
N GLU A 196 -14.31 -3.24 -0.16
CA GLU A 196 -14.74 -1.85 -0.24
C GLU A 196 -15.10 -1.40 -1.65
N MET A 197 -14.29 -1.81 -2.64
CA MET A 197 -14.58 -1.60 -4.06
C MET A 197 -15.94 -2.17 -4.45
N ARG A 198 -16.38 -3.25 -3.79
CA ARG A 198 -17.68 -3.89 -4.02
C ARG A 198 -18.81 -3.33 -3.15
N ALA A 199 -18.49 -2.79 -1.98
CA ALA A 199 -19.46 -2.26 -1.01
C ALA A 199 -19.82 -0.78 -1.23
N GLN A 200 -19.59 -0.24 -2.45
CA GLN A 200 -19.78 1.16 -2.88
C GLN A 200 -21.10 1.87 -2.52
N SER A 201 -22.05 1.22 -1.87
CA SER A 201 -23.23 1.87 -1.28
C SER A 201 -22.94 2.62 0.02
N ASP A 202 -21.95 2.20 0.81
CA ASP A 202 -21.62 2.82 2.10
C ASP A 202 -20.22 3.44 2.07
N ILE A 203 -20.12 4.66 1.53
CA ILE A 203 -18.86 5.41 1.57
C ILE A 203 -18.57 5.79 3.03
N THR A 204 -17.79 4.97 3.73
CA THR A 204 -17.13 5.36 4.97
C THR A 204 -15.73 5.84 4.62
N TYR A 205 -15.43 7.11 4.85
CA TYR A 205 -14.08 7.65 4.56
C TYR A 205 -12.97 7.01 5.41
N ILE A 206 -13.33 6.35 6.52
CA ILE A 206 -12.45 5.42 7.23
C ILE A 206 -12.97 3.98 6.95
N PRO A 207 -12.29 3.22 6.08
CA PRO A 207 -12.63 1.90 5.52
C PRO A 207 -13.37 0.96 6.46
N HIS A 208 -12.80 0.80 7.66
CA HIS A 208 -13.17 -0.26 8.57
C HIS A 208 -13.73 0.28 9.89
N MET A 209 -14.19 1.53 9.89
CA MET A 209 -14.82 2.15 11.07
C MET A 209 -16.10 2.88 10.69
N ARG A 210 -17.15 2.60 11.45
CA ARG A 210 -18.40 3.37 11.41
C ARG A 210 -18.22 4.71 12.12
N CYS A 211 -19.08 5.68 11.80
CA CYS A 211 -19.08 7.01 12.42
C CYS A 211 -19.03 6.96 13.96
N LYS A 212 -19.83 6.08 14.60
CA LYS A 212 -19.81 5.89 16.05
C LYS A 212 -18.48 5.35 16.60
N GLU A 213 -17.80 4.49 15.85
CA GLU A 213 -16.50 3.93 16.24
C GLU A 213 -15.41 5.00 16.16
N VAL A 214 -15.49 5.87 15.14
CA VAL A 214 -14.61 7.04 15.00
C VAL A 214 -14.85 8.04 16.13
N LYS A 215 -16.12 8.37 16.46
CA LYS A 215 -16.46 9.23 17.61
C LYS A 215 -15.93 8.66 18.93
N ALA A 216 -16.03 7.34 19.13
CA ALA A 216 -15.55 6.67 20.33
C ALA A 216 -14.01 6.70 20.50
N LEU A 217 -13.24 7.02 19.44
CA LEU A 217 -11.79 7.17 19.56
C LEU A 217 -11.39 8.35 20.45
N GLU A 218 -12.25 9.34 20.63
CA GLU A 218 -12.01 10.46 21.55
C GLU A 218 -11.68 9.96 22.98
N GLY A 219 -12.28 8.84 23.39
CA GLY A 219 -12.02 8.20 24.69
C GLY A 219 -10.59 7.67 24.88
N LEU A 220 -9.77 7.61 23.82
CA LEU A 220 -8.34 7.28 23.93
C LEU A 220 -7.54 8.42 24.58
N GLY A 221 -8.01 9.66 24.51
CA GLY A 221 -7.41 10.81 25.18
C GLY A 221 -6.05 11.25 24.66
N ASP A 222 -5.56 10.69 23.55
CA ASP A 222 -4.27 11.02 22.95
C ASP A 222 -4.35 10.98 21.41
N VAL A 223 -3.86 12.03 20.76
CA VAL A 223 -3.93 12.19 19.29
C VAL A 223 -3.15 11.09 18.58
N GLN A 224 -1.98 10.69 19.09
CA GLN A 224 -1.17 9.66 18.44
C GLN A 224 -1.83 8.28 18.54
N MET A 225 -2.40 7.94 19.70
CA MET A 225 -3.17 6.71 19.86
C MET A 225 -4.40 6.66 18.94
N ILE A 226 -5.06 7.80 18.73
CA ILE A 226 -6.18 7.93 17.77
C ILE A 226 -5.68 7.72 16.34
N LYS A 227 -4.58 8.38 15.94
CA LYS A 227 -3.96 8.18 14.61
C LYS A 227 -3.63 6.71 14.38
N ASP A 228 -2.96 6.06 15.34
CA ASP A 228 -2.62 4.64 15.26
C ASP A 228 -3.87 3.75 15.14
N ALA A 229 -4.95 4.08 15.85
CA ALA A 229 -6.21 3.35 15.73
C ALA A 229 -6.83 3.51 14.34
N ILE A 230 -6.91 4.73 13.79
CA ILE A 230 -7.43 4.99 12.43
C ILE A 230 -6.56 4.27 11.39
N VAL A 231 -5.23 4.35 11.53
CA VAL A 231 -4.27 3.70 10.65
C VAL A 231 -4.42 2.19 10.65
N HIS A 232 -4.38 1.55 11.81
CA HIS A 232 -4.28 0.09 11.89
C HIS A 232 -5.63 -0.62 11.91
N ARG A 233 -6.61 -0.08 12.65
CA ARG A 233 -7.94 -0.66 12.78
C ARG A 233 -8.89 -0.10 11.73
N GLY A 234 -8.76 1.18 11.40
CA GLY A 234 -9.61 1.87 10.44
C GLY A 234 -9.24 1.64 8.97
N GLY A 235 -8.19 0.87 8.69
CA GLY A 235 -7.80 0.52 7.32
C GLY A 235 -7.02 1.61 6.57
N TYR A 236 -6.77 2.76 7.21
CA TYR A 236 -6.12 3.89 6.53
C TYR A 236 -4.70 3.58 6.02
N TRP A 237 -4.04 2.56 6.59
CA TRP A 237 -2.77 2.02 6.08
C TRP A 237 -2.77 1.73 4.57
N MET A 238 -3.92 1.41 3.97
CA MET A 238 -4.04 1.10 2.53
C MET A 238 -3.78 2.31 1.62
N TRP A 239 -3.97 3.52 2.12
CA TRP A 239 -3.72 4.76 1.38
C TRP A 239 -2.37 5.39 1.69
N MET A 240 -1.69 4.92 2.73
CA MET A 240 -0.37 5.42 3.06
C MET A 240 0.63 5.10 1.94
N ARG A 241 1.49 6.07 1.62
CA ARG A 241 2.59 5.88 0.65
C ARG A 241 3.47 4.68 0.95
N ALA A 242 3.44 3.67 0.08
CA ALA A 242 4.13 2.39 0.25
C ALA A 242 5.65 2.43 -0.03
N ASP A 243 6.20 3.59 -0.35
CA ASP A 243 7.62 3.85 -0.56
C ASP A 243 8.30 4.56 0.63
N ARG A 244 7.55 4.88 1.69
CA ARG A 244 8.09 5.49 2.91
C ARG A 244 8.65 4.44 3.87
N PHE A 245 9.97 4.28 3.84
CA PHE A 245 10.67 3.37 4.73
C PHE A 245 10.99 4.03 6.09
N PRO A 246 10.91 3.29 7.22
CA PRO A 246 11.26 3.81 8.54
C PRO A 246 12.78 3.84 8.76
N LEU A 247 13.47 4.63 7.93
CA LEU A 247 14.93 4.80 7.94
C LEU A 247 15.39 5.75 9.04
N ASP A 248 14.53 6.67 9.46
CA ASP A 248 14.87 7.66 10.47
C ASP A 248 15.30 7.00 11.78
N VAL A 249 16.46 7.45 12.27
CA VAL A 249 16.98 7.09 13.58
C VAL A 249 16.24 7.92 14.61
N VAL A 250 15.02 7.52 14.97
CA VAL A 250 14.44 8.05 16.22
C VAL A 250 15.23 7.41 17.36
N CYS A 251 16.15 8.22 17.89
CA CYS A 251 16.92 7.97 19.10
C CYS A 251 15.96 7.91 20.30
N ASP A 252 16.33 7.11 21.30
CA ASP A 252 15.79 7.07 22.67
C ASP A 252 14.50 6.30 22.97
N GLN A 253 14.20 5.20 22.27
CA GLN A 253 13.39 4.14 22.88
C GLN A 253 14.27 2.96 23.27
N SER A 254 14.68 3.03 24.55
CA SER A 254 15.28 1.99 25.39
C SER A 254 15.51 0.66 24.66
N ALA A 255 16.69 0.53 24.06
CA ALA A 255 17.18 -0.78 23.68
C ALA A 255 17.06 -1.68 24.92
N LEU A 256 16.24 -2.72 24.85
CA LEU A 256 16.25 -3.78 25.85
C LEU A 256 17.67 -4.31 25.86
N SER A 257 18.45 -3.83 26.84
CA SER A 257 19.83 -4.24 27.03
C SER A 257 19.77 -5.70 27.43
N PHE A 258 19.94 -6.58 26.45
CA PHE A 258 20.17 -7.99 26.71
C PHE A 258 21.54 -8.05 27.35
N THR A 259 21.57 -8.00 28.68
CA THR A 259 22.77 -8.27 29.45
C THR A 259 23.30 -9.62 28.98
N SER A 260 24.49 -9.58 28.39
CA SER A 260 25.23 -10.76 27.99
C SER A 260 25.49 -11.59 29.24
N LEU A 261 24.67 -12.60 29.46
CA LEU A 261 24.91 -13.60 30.49
C LEU A 261 26.02 -14.50 29.98
N ASP A 262 27.16 -14.45 30.66
CA ASP A 262 28.29 -15.36 30.44
C ASP A 262 27.77 -16.81 30.33
N VAL A 263 27.94 -17.39 29.15
CA VAL A 263 27.49 -18.75 28.86
C VAL A 263 28.49 -19.71 29.51
N PRO A 264 28.08 -20.60 30.43
CA PRO A 264 28.99 -21.57 31.03
C PRO A 264 29.52 -22.53 29.96
N LEU A 265 30.83 -22.78 29.99
CA LEU A 265 31.50 -23.73 29.11
C LEU A 265 31.05 -25.17 29.40
N SER A 266 30.55 -25.80 28.34
CA SER A 266 30.45 -27.24 28.08
C SER A 266 29.84 -28.13 29.17
N SER A 267 28.55 -28.44 29.02
CA SER A 267 27.99 -29.73 29.46
C SER A 267 27.95 -30.69 28.26
N SER A 268 28.13 -31.98 28.51
CA SER A 268 28.18 -33.07 27.50
C SER A 268 26.87 -33.30 26.74
N ASN A 269 25.80 -32.56 27.05
CA ASN A 269 24.47 -32.69 26.46
C ASN A 269 24.07 -31.47 25.63
N THR A 270 24.97 -30.97 24.78
CA THR A 270 24.62 -29.89 23.86
C THR A 270 23.64 -30.41 22.80
N PRO A 271 22.46 -29.78 22.63
CA PRO A 271 21.48 -30.21 21.64
C PRO A 271 22.09 -30.14 20.24
N ALA A 272 21.68 -31.05 19.33
CA ALA A 272 22.26 -31.17 17.98
C ALA A 272 22.24 -29.83 17.21
N ILE A 273 21.21 -29.01 17.41
CA ILE A 273 21.08 -27.70 16.77
C ILE A 273 22.17 -26.71 17.20
N ALA A 274 22.65 -26.80 18.44
CA ALA A 274 23.74 -25.96 18.94
C ALA A 274 25.12 -26.42 18.45
N LYS A 275 25.19 -27.55 17.73
CA LYS A 275 26.41 -28.03 17.07
C LYS A 275 26.50 -27.60 15.61
N LEU A 276 25.44 -26.98 15.07
CA LEU A 276 25.44 -26.50 13.70
C LEU A 276 26.34 -25.26 13.57
N PRO A 277 27.12 -25.14 12.50
CA PRO A 277 27.74 -23.87 12.10
C PRO A 277 26.68 -22.77 11.97
N LEU A 278 27.08 -21.53 12.26
CA LEU A 278 26.20 -20.37 12.24
C LEU A 278 25.55 -20.17 10.85
N GLU A 279 26.27 -20.51 9.79
CA GLU A 279 25.80 -20.43 8.41
C GLU A 279 24.61 -21.36 8.17
N LEU A 280 24.64 -22.59 8.69
CA LEU A 280 23.53 -23.53 8.57
C LEU A 280 22.33 -23.07 9.41
N LEU A 281 22.58 -22.49 10.59
CA LEU A 281 21.53 -21.88 11.39
C LEU A 281 20.87 -20.70 10.67
N HIS A 282 21.65 -19.86 9.98
CA HIS A 282 21.10 -18.78 9.15
C HIS A 282 20.30 -19.32 7.95
N ILE A 283 20.70 -20.43 7.33
CA ILE A 283 19.93 -21.07 6.26
C ILE A 283 18.60 -21.61 6.81
N ILE A 284 18.63 -22.36 7.90
CA ILE A 284 17.40 -22.83 8.57
C ILE A 284 16.52 -21.64 8.93
N ALA A 285 17.14 -20.55 9.38
CA ALA A 285 16.43 -19.37 9.79
C ALA A 285 15.70 -18.65 8.64
N ARG A 286 16.24 -18.72 7.42
CA ARG A 286 15.59 -18.17 6.22
C ARG A 286 14.30 -18.88 5.85
N GLU A 287 14.21 -20.18 6.15
CA GLU A 287 13.01 -20.99 5.91
C GLU A 287 11.93 -20.82 6.99
N CYS A 288 12.23 -20.07 8.06
CA CYS A 288 11.34 -19.88 9.20
C CYS A 288 10.62 -18.53 9.16
N SER A 289 9.37 -18.51 9.63
CA SER A 289 8.73 -17.24 10.00
C SER A 289 9.48 -16.59 11.16
N LEU A 290 9.47 -15.25 11.22
CA LEU A 290 10.16 -14.51 12.28
C LEU A 290 9.70 -14.93 13.68
N THR A 291 8.42 -15.26 13.87
CA THR A 291 7.92 -15.81 15.13
C THR A 291 8.60 -17.13 15.49
N SER A 292 8.71 -18.05 14.52
CA SER A 292 9.40 -19.33 14.73
C SER A 292 10.88 -19.14 15.02
N LEU A 293 11.53 -18.14 14.42
CA LEU A 293 12.92 -17.76 14.74
C LEU A 293 13.09 -17.29 16.16
N LEU A 294 12.20 -16.41 16.61
CA LEU A 294 12.22 -15.92 17.99
C LEU A 294 11.93 -17.04 18.98
N SER A 295 11.01 -17.96 18.65
CA SER A 295 10.77 -19.18 19.42
C SER A 295 11.98 -20.10 19.43
N LEU A 296 12.67 -20.28 18.30
CA LEU A 296 13.88 -21.08 18.20
C LEU A 296 15.00 -20.49 19.08
N ALA A 297 15.21 -19.18 19.00
CA ALA A 297 16.15 -18.45 19.84
C ALA A 297 15.78 -18.52 21.33
N SER A 298 14.51 -18.73 21.70
CA SER A 298 14.10 -18.87 23.11
C SER A 298 14.23 -20.29 23.66
N THR A 299 14.39 -21.31 22.82
CA THR A 299 14.51 -22.72 23.27
C THR A 299 15.76 -23.01 24.12
N SER A 300 16.87 -22.30 23.88
CA SER A 300 18.10 -22.46 24.67
C SER A 300 18.94 -21.19 24.68
N ARG A 301 19.69 -20.96 25.78
CA ARG A 301 20.62 -19.82 25.89
C ARG A 301 21.71 -19.86 24.82
N THR A 302 22.18 -21.05 24.45
CA THR A 302 23.20 -21.23 23.41
C THR A 302 22.66 -20.82 22.05
N THR A 303 21.47 -21.29 21.65
CA THR A 303 20.82 -20.90 20.40
C THR A 303 20.52 -19.41 20.37
N ARG A 304 20.05 -18.84 21.49
CA ARG A 304 19.85 -17.40 21.64
C ARG A 304 21.14 -16.62 21.40
N SER A 305 22.23 -17.03 22.04
CA SER A 305 23.53 -16.39 21.92
C SER A 305 24.09 -16.49 20.50
N MET A 306 23.93 -17.63 19.84
CA MET A 306 24.36 -17.81 18.45
C MET A 306 23.60 -16.91 17.47
N LEU A 307 22.26 -16.90 17.54
CA LEU A 307 21.42 -16.16 16.59
C LEU A 307 21.34 -14.65 16.89
N MET A 308 21.29 -14.30 18.18
CA MET A 308 20.90 -12.96 18.65
C MET A 308 21.89 -12.34 19.64
N GLY A 309 22.97 -13.06 19.99
CA GLY A 309 23.88 -12.66 21.08
C GLY A 309 24.87 -11.57 20.71
N SER A 310 25.17 -11.40 19.42
CA SER A 310 25.98 -10.28 18.93
C SER A 310 25.17 -9.42 17.95
N GLU A 311 25.45 -8.12 17.94
CA GLU A 311 24.83 -7.19 17.00
C GLU A 311 25.08 -7.58 15.52
N PRO A 312 26.31 -7.97 15.10
CA PRO A 312 26.54 -8.42 13.73
C PRO A 312 25.71 -9.64 13.34
N ASN A 313 25.56 -10.64 14.22
CA ASN A 313 24.77 -11.83 13.93
C ASN A 313 23.30 -11.47 13.77
N ARG A 314 22.79 -10.65 14.68
CA ARG A 314 21.38 -10.21 14.67
C ARG A 314 21.06 -9.40 13.42
N ASN A 315 21.95 -8.50 13.01
CA ASN A 315 21.78 -7.68 11.81
C ASN A 315 21.92 -8.53 10.53
N ALA A 316 22.89 -9.44 10.48
CA ALA A 316 23.02 -10.38 9.37
C ALA A 316 21.77 -11.26 9.20
N LEU A 317 21.22 -11.75 10.31
CA LEU A 317 19.96 -12.50 10.33
C LEU A 317 18.79 -11.64 9.85
N ALA A 318 18.64 -10.41 10.35
CA ALA A 318 17.58 -9.50 9.95
C ALA A 318 17.64 -9.19 8.44
N THR A 319 18.81 -8.82 7.93
CA THR A 319 19.02 -8.54 6.50
C THR A 319 18.71 -9.78 5.66
N ALA A 320 19.19 -10.96 6.07
CA ALA A 320 18.92 -12.19 5.37
C ALA A 320 17.42 -12.53 5.34
N TRP A 321 16.70 -12.30 6.45
CA TRP A 321 15.28 -12.55 6.56
C TRP A 321 14.46 -11.55 5.72
N ILE A 322 14.81 -10.25 5.76
CA ILE A 322 14.20 -9.23 4.90
C ILE A 322 14.35 -9.62 3.43
N MET A 323 15.56 -9.91 2.98
CA MET A 323 15.82 -10.20 1.57
C MET A 323 15.12 -11.45 1.05
N TRP A 324 14.84 -12.44 1.91
CA TRP A 324 14.21 -13.69 1.49
C TRP A 324 12.72 -13.79 1.78
N SER A 325 12.31 -13.43 3.00
CA SER A 325 10.95 -13.68 3.48
C SER A 325 10.06 -12.44 3.39
N ALA A 326 10.64 -11.24 3.34
CA ALA A 326 9.90 -9.98 3.28
C ALA A 326 10.62 -8.95 2.40
N PRO A 327 10.88 -9.24 1.12
CA PRO A 327 11.66 -8.36 0.24
C PRO A 327 11.02 -6.98 0.05
N TRP A 328 9.72 -6.84 0.31
CA TRP A 328 9.06 -5.54 0.38
C TRP A 328 9.60 -4.65 1.51
N PHE A 329 10.17 -5.17 2.60
CA PHE A 329 10.83 -4.32 3.60
C PHE A 329 12.18 -3.76 3.14
N ALA A 330 12.75 -4.22 2.04
CA ALA A 330 14.02 -3.69 1.59
C ALA A 330 13.85 -2.27 0.99
N PRO A 331 14.58 -1.25 1.48
CA PRO A 331 14.63 0.07 0.88
C PRO A 331 15.01 -0.02 -0.59
N ALA A 332 14.48 0.88 -1.41
CA ALA A 332 14.79 0.93 -2.83
C ALA A 332 14.95 2.36 -3.33
N THR A 333 15.75 2.53 -4.39
CA THR A 333 15.81 3.80 -5.13
C THR A 333 14.46 4.13 -5.77
N SER A 334 14.20 5.42 -5.97
CA SER A 334 13.01 5.93 -6.66
C SER A 334 13.16 5.96 -8.19
N ASP A 335 14.22 5.35 -8.73
CA ASP A 335 14.55 5.40 -10.15
C ASP A 335 13.64 4.45 -10.97
N THR A 336 13.69 4.59 -12.30
CA THR A 336 12.96 3.71 -13.25
C THR A 336 13.39 2.25 -13.17
N GLU A 337 14.65 1.99 -12.78
CA GLU A 337 15.19 0.67 -12.49
C GLU A 337 15.58 0.62 -11.01
N PRO A 338 14.61 0.45 -10.10
CA PRO A 338 14.86 0.51 -8.67
C PRO A 338 15.82 -0.58 -8.22
N ARG A 339 16.74 -0.22 -7.33
CA ARG A 339 17.69 -1.16 -6.71
C ARG A 339 17.52 -1.18 -5.22
N TYR A 340 17.74 -2.35 -4.61
CA TYR A 340 17.71 -2.47 -3.16
C TYR A 340 18.87 -1.71 -2.52
N GLU A 341 18.57 -0.97 -1.45
CA GLU A 341 19.52 -0.16 -0.69
C GLU A 341 19.64 -0.63 0.76
N MET A 342 19.61 -1.96 0.97
CA MET A 342 19.75 -2.55 2.31
C MET A 342 21.08 -2.21 2.97
N ASP A 343 22.10 -1.86 2.20
CA ASP A 343 23.40 -1.40 2.68
C ASP A 343 23.33 -0.04 3.42
N LYS A 344 22.28 0.75 3.19
CA LYS A 344 22.04 2.00 3.92
C LYS A 344 21.44 1.78 5.31
N VAL A 345 20.99 0.57 5.64
CA VAL A 345 20.39 0.25 6.93
C VAL A 345 21.47 -0.11 7.95
N GLN A 346 21.70 0.78 8.92
CA GLN A 346 22.75 0.59 9.93
C GLN A 346 22.42 -0.52 10.95
N ASP A 347 21.23 -0.47 11.58
CA ASP A 347 20.73 -1.51 12.50
C ASP A 347 19.56 -2.24 11.83
N ALA A 348 19.87 -3.30 11.09
CA ALA A 348 18.89 -4.08 10.34
C ALA A 348 17.85 -4.74 11.25
N TRP A 349 18.20 -5.07 12.49
CA TRP A 349 17.25 -5.66 13.43
C TRP A 349 16.26 -4.64 13.95
N ALA A 350 16.73 -3.48 14.41
CA ALA A 350 15.85 -2.39 14.83
C ALA A 350 14.97 -1.93 13.66
N TYR A 351 15.54 -1.86 12.46
CA TYR A 351 14.81 -1.55 11.23
C TYR A 351 13.69 -2.56 10.96
N LEU A 352 13.96 -3.87 11.02
CA LEU A 352 12.95 -4.92 10.87
C LEU A 352 11.80 -4.74 11.88
N GLN A 353 12.12 -4.40 13.13
CA GLN A 353 11.10 -4.13 14.15
C GLN A 353 10.24 -2.92 13.76
N ARG A 354 10.86 -1.83 13.29
CA ARG A 354 10.13 -0.65 12.81
C ARG A 354 9.26 -0.97 11.59
N CYS A 355 9.76 -1.74 10.62
CA CYS A 355 8.97 -2.17 9.46
C CYS A 355 7.72 -2.96 9.85
N ARG A 356 7.81 -3.80 10.90
CA ARG A 356 6.65 -4.56 11.38
C ARG A 356 5.60 -3.72 12.09
N ALA A 357 6.02 -2.61 12.71
CA ALA A 357 5.10 -1.67 13.34
C ALA A 357 4.56 -0.63 12.34
N ASN A 358 5.26 -0.38 11.24
CA ASN A 358 4.91 0.67 10.29
C ASN A 358 3.81 0.22 9.31
N ALA A 359 2.74 1.01 9.25
CA ALA A 359 1.58 0.76 8.41
C ALA A 359 1.84 0.88 6.89
N SER A 360 2.73 1.79 6.46
CA SER A 360 3.15 1.88 5.06
C SER A 360 3.76 0.57 4.56
N MET A 361 4.51 -0.13 5.41
CA MET A 361 5.10 -1.43 5.07
C MET A 361 4.06 -2.54 4.94
N ARG A 362 2.91 -2.42 5.63
CA ARG A 362 1.75 -3.29 5.38
C ARG A 362 1.15 -3.02 4.00
N ASN A 363 1.03 -1.75 3.60
CA ASN A 363 0.58 -1.40 2.24
C ASN A 363 1.53 -1.93 1.17
N ARG A 364 2.83 -1.72 1.37
CA ARG A 364 3.86 -2.23 0.46
C ARG A 364 3.81 -3.73 0.30
N ALA A 365 3.61 -4.49 1.39
CA ALA A 365 3.44 -5.94 1.35
C ALA A 365 2.20 -6.36 0.53
N ARG A 366 1.11 -5.60 0.62
CA ARG A 366 -0.09 -5.84 -0.19
C ARG A 366 0.17 -5.59 -1.68
N ILE A 367 0.71 -4.41 -2.01
CA ILE A 367 1.04 -4.04 -3.40
C ILE A 367 2.04 -5.03 -4.02
N TRP A 368 3.00 -5.51 -3.23
CA TRP A 368 3.93 -6.55 -3.65
C TRP A 368 3.22 -7.84 -4.09
N LYS A 369 2.26 -8.33 -3.29
CA LYS A 369 1.47 -9.53 -3.65
C LYS A 369 0.58 -9.30 -4.86
N ILE A 370 0.04 -8.09 -5.03
CA ILE A 370 -0.73 -7.72 -6.21
C ILE A 370 0.17 -7.77 -7.45
N ALA A 371 1.38 -7.21 -7.38
CA ALA A 371 2.36 -7.25 -8.47
C ALA A 371 2.74 -8.69 -8.87
N GLU A 372 2.93 -9.60 -7.90
CA GLU A 372 3.18 -11.02 -8.16
C GLU A 372 1.99 -11.69 -8.86
N GLN A 373 0.75 -11.38 -8.44
CA GLN A 373 -0.46 -11.91 -9.08
C GLN A 373 -0.63 -11.37 -10.52
N ILE A 374 -0.37 -10.08 -10.74
CA ILE A 374 -0.42 -9.45 -12.07
C ILE A 374 0.51 -10.19 -13.04
N GLU A 375 1.71 -10.55 -12.59
CA GLU A 375 2.64 -11.32 -13.41
C GLU A 375 2.06 -12.69 -13.82
N VAL A 376 1.50 -13.42 -12.86
CA VAL A 376 0.87 -14.73 -13.11
C VAL A 376 -0.29 -14.60 -14.10
N VAL A 377 -1.15 -13.58 -13.93
CA VAL A 377 -2.29 -13.34 -14.83
C VAL A 377 -1.82 -12.92 -16.23
N ALA A 378 -0.75 -12.12 -16.32
CA ALA A 378 -0.14 -11.76 -17.60
C ALA A 378 0.38 -13.00 -18.34
N GLU A 379 1.09 -13.89 -17.64
CA GLU A 379 1.58 -15.16 -18.22
C GLU A 379 0.44 -16.06 -18.70
N GLN A 380 -0.60 -16.23 -17.89
CA GLN A 380 -1.78 -17.02 -18.25
C GLN A 380 -2.54 -16.45 -19.45
N SER A 381 -2.54 -15.12 -19.58
CA SER A 381 -3.19 -14.40 -20.68
C SER A 381 -2.32 -14.36 -21.96
N GLY A 382 -1.06 -14.81 -21.89
CA GLY A 382 -0.12 -14.72 -23.00
C GLY A 382 0.33 -13.28 -23.34
N VAL A 383 0.27 -12.37 -22.35
CA VAL A 383 0.65 -10.96 -22.47
C VAL A 383 2.06 -10.71 -22.00
#